data_AF-A0A1Y1U969-F1
#
_entry.id   AF-A0A1Y1U969-F1
#
_cell.length_a   1.000
_cell.length_b   1.000
_cell.length_c   1.000
_cell.angle_alpha   90.00
_cell.angle_beta   90.00
_cell.angle_gamma   90.00
#
_symmetry.space_group_name_H-M   'P 1'
#
loop_
_entity.id
_entity.type
_entity.pdbx_description
1 polymer ?
#
loop_
_entity_poly.entity_id
_entity_poly.type
_entity_poly.pdbx_seq_one_letter_code
_entity_poly.pdbx_strand_id
1 'polypeptide(L)' 'MTRPASTIASLRTPITLPIAPAWTPIRGMKVRSSVKKMCESCQIVKRKGVLRIICKANPKHKQVGE' A
#
# COMPACT_ATOMS: atom_id res chain seq x y z
N MET A 1 14.16 33.91 -50.24
CA MET A 1 15.34 34.47 -49.55
C MET A 1 14.76 35.42 -48.50
N THR A 2 14.85 35.25 -47.18
CA THR A 2 15.89 34.70 -46.30
C THR A 2 15.30 34.17 -44.98
N ARG A 3 15.72 32.96 -44.58
CA ARG A 3 16.08 32.48 -43.22
C ARG A 3 15.06 32.66 -42.07
N PRO A 4 14.45 31.56 -41.57
CA PRO A 4 13.79 31.54 -40.26
C PRO A 4 14.83 31.63 -39.14
N ALA A 5 14.62 32.52 -38.17
CA ALA A 5 15.41 32.58 -36.95
C ALA A 5 14.96 31.44 -36.01
N SER A 6 15.76 30.38 -36.03
CA SER A 6 16.43 29.80 -34.86
C SER A 6 15.73 29.91 -33.50
N THR A 7 15.53 28.73 -32.88
CA THR A 7 15.81 28.42 -31.46
C THR A 7 15.06 29.26 -30.41
N ILE A 8 14.20 28.68 -29.56
CA ILE A 8 14.63 27.75 -28.50
C ILE A 8 13.50 26.73 -28.27
N ALA A 9 13.82 25.47 -28.51
CA ALA A 9 13.11 24.34 -27.95
C ALA A 9 13.30 24.34 -26.43
N SER A 10 12.43 25.03 -25.69
CA SER A 10 12.32 24.82 -24.25
C SER A 10 11.52 23.55 -24.02
N LEU A 11 12.29 22.48 -23.78
CA LEU A 11 11.87 21.18 -23.29
C LEU A 11 10.79 21.31 -22.19
N ARG A 12 9.52 21.24 -22.59
CA ARG A 12 8.46 20.73 -21.71
C ARG A 12 8.33 19.25 -22.02
N THR A 13 9.28 18.47 -21.52
CA THR A 13 9.12 17.01 -21.50
C THR A 13 7.80 16.72 -20.78
N PRO A 14 6.84 16.01 -21.41
CA PRO A 14 5.64 15.60 -20.71
C PRO A 14 6.08 14.71 -19.56
N ILE A 15 5.50 14.97 -18.39
CA ILE A 15 5.69 14.24 -17.15
C ILE A 15 5.14 12.81 -17.37
N THR A 16 5.92 11.93 -17.99
CA THR A 16 5.67 10.48 -18.00
C THR A 16 6.42 9.86 -16.83
N LEU A 17 6.06 10.28 -15.61
CA LEU A 17 6.26 9.38 -14.48
C LEU A 17 5.19 8.30 -14.61
N PRO A 18 5.54 7.01 -14.68
CA PRO A 18 4.54 5.96 -14.54
C PRO A 18 3.96 6.09 -13.12
N ILE A 19 2.75 6.65 -13.03
CA ILE A 19 1.89 6.59 -11.85
C ILE A 19 1.41 5.14 -11.77
N ALA A 20 2.32 4.21 -11.52
CA ALA A 20 1.95 2.92 -10.99
C ALA A 20 1.91 3.12 -9.48
N PRO A 21 0.74 3.29 -8.84
CA PRO A 21 0.66 2.83 -7.48
C PRO A 21 0.96 1.33 -7.60
N ALA A 22 2.15 0.89 -7.21
CA ALA A 22 2.36 -0.51 -6.96
C ALA A 22 1.44 -0.84 -5.76
N TRP A 23 0.19 -1.22 -6.04
CA TRP A 23 -0.72 -1.79 -5.06
C TRP A 23 -0.19 -3.18 -4.70
N THR A 24 0.99 -3.23 -4.08
CA THR A 24 1.44 -4.40 -3.37
C THR A 24 0.76 -4.36 -2.01
N PRO A 25 -0.31 -5.14 -1.76
CA PRO A 25 -0.87 -5.22 -0.42
C PRO A 25 0.24 -5.71 0.54
N ILE A 26 0.55 -4.87 1.51
CA ILE A 26 1.59 -5.08 2.51
C ILE A 26 1.30 -6.39 3.25
N ARG A 27 2.23 -7.35 3.18
CA ARG A 27 2.11 -8.70 3.76
C ARG A 27 2.09 -8.75 5.30
N GLY A 28 1.92 -7.62 5.99
CA GLY A 28 2.22 -7.49 7.42
C GLY A 28 1.03 -7.42 8.38
N MET A 29 -0.03 -6.69 8.05
CA MET A 29 -1.16 -6.45 8.97
C MET A 29 -2.30 -5.75 8.20
N LYS A 30 -3.55 -6.21 8.34
CA LYS A 30 -4.72 -5.57 7.72
C LYS A 30 -5.66 -4.99 8.78
N VAL A 31 -5.98 -3.70 8.68
CA VAL A 31 -6.99 -3.07 9.53
C VAL A 31 -8.38 -3.46 9.00
N ARG A 32 -9.27 -3.90 9.90
CA ARG A 32 -10.67 -4.22 9.59
C ARG A 32 -11.55 -3.76 10.74
N SER A 33 -12.77 -3.31 10.41
CA SER A 33 -13.79 -2.94 11.40
C SER A 33 -14.30 -4.12 12.25
N SER A 34 -14.14 -5.36 11.77
CA SER A 34 -14.50 -6.56 12.52
C SER A 34 -13.34 -7.53 12.62
N VAL A 35 -13.07 -8.00 13.84
CA VAL A 35 -11.95 -8.87 14.18
C VAL A 35 -12.47 -10.27 14.45
N LYS A 36 -12.24 -11.20 13.52
CA LYS A 36 -12.65 -12.62 13.63
C LYS A 36 -11.48 -13.56 13.35
N LYS A 37 -11.37 -14.66 14.11
CA LYS A 37 -10.37 -15.71 13.86
C LYS A 37 -10.66 -16.39 12.51
N MET A 38 -9.63 -16.53 11.69
CA MET A 38 -9.72 -17.21 10.38
C MET A 38 -9.13 -18.63 10.40
N CYS A 39 -8.41 -18.98 11.47
CA CYS A 39 -7.65 -20.21 11.57
C CYS A 39 -7.53 -20.66 13.04
N GLU A 40 -7.21 -21.92 13.28
CA GLU A 40 -7.03 -22.48 14.63
C GLU A 40 -5.84 -21.85 15.36
N SER A 41 -4.76 -21.56 14.62
CA SER A 41 -3.57 -20.90 15.17
C SER A 41 -3.72 -19.39 15.37
N CYS A 42 -4.89 -18.81 15.06
CA CYS A 42 -5.15 -17.39 15.14
C CYS A 42 -5.58 -17.02 16.57
N GLN A 43 -4.79 -16.17 17.23
CA GLN A 43 -5.04 -15.74 18.60
C GLN A 43 -5.51 -14.29 18.63
N ILE A 44 -6.56 -14.03 19.42
CA ILE A 44 -7.05 -12.67 19.68
C ILE A 44 -6.30 -12.14 20.89
N VAL A 45 -5.63 -11.00 20.74
CA VAL A 45 -4.81 -10.38 21.78
C VAL A 45 -5.20 -8.91 21.91
N LYS A 46 -5.51 -8.45 23.13
CA LYS A 46 -5.69 -7.03 23.43
C LYS A 46 -4.33 -6.43 23.78
N ARG A 47 -3.87 -5.43 23.03
CA ARG A 47 -2.61 -4.71 23.30
C ARG A 47 -2.85 -3.21 23.13
N LYS A 48 -2.49 -2.39 24.13
CA LYS A 48 -2.70 -0.93 24.12
C LYS A 48 -4.17 -0.55 23.85
N GLY A 49 -5.11 -1.25 24.49
CA GLY A 49 -6.56 -1.01 24.30
C GLY A 49 -7.16 -1.54 22.99
N VAL A 50 -6.35 -1.93 22.00
CA VAL A 50 -6.82 -2.37 20.68
C VAL A 50 -6.82 -3.90 20.55
N LEU A 51 -7.88 -4.45 19.96
CA LEU A 51 -8.00 -5.86 19.61
C LEU A 51 -7.17 -6.17 18.34
N ARG A 52 -6.28 -7.16 18.43
CA ARG A 52 -5.46 -7.63 17.30
C ARG A 52 -5.54 -9.15 17.15
N ILE A 53 -5.44 -9.62 15.92
CA ILE A 53 -5.24 -11.04 15.61
C ILE A 53 -3.78 -11.27 15.24
N ILE A 54 -3.16 -12.22 15.93
CA ILE A 54 -1.81 -12.70 15.64
C ILE A 54 -1.93 -14.14 15.17
N CYS A 55 -1.20 -14.48 14.11
CA CYS A 55 -1.09 -15.83 13.60
C CYS A 55 0.39 -16.15 13.36
N LYS A 56 0.86 -17.29 13.88
CA LYS A 56 2.25 -17.76 13.71
C LYS A 56 2.46 -18.44 12.35
N ALA A 57 1.47 -19.22 11.90
CA ALA A 57 1.55 -20.00 10.67
C ALA A 57 1.41 -19.14 9.40
N ASN A 58 0.51 -18.15 9.41
CA ASN A 58 0.14 -17.38 8.23
C ASN A 58 0.09 -15.86 8.50
N PRO A 59 0.96 -15.03 7.89
CA PRO A 59 0.98 -13.59 8.13
C PRO A 59 -0.23 -12.86 7.52
N LYS A 60 -0.93 -13.46 6.54
CA LYS A 60 -2.16 -12.91 5.93
C LYS A 60 -3.32 -12.74 6.92
N HIS A 61 -3.31 -13.49 8.03
CA HIS A 61 -4.37 -13.44 9.03
C HIS A 61 -4.12 -12.37 10.11
N LYS A 62 -2.98 -11.67 10.08
CA LYS A 62 -2.69 -10.62 11.04
C LYS A 62 -3.61 -9.42 10.80
N GLN A 63 -4.43 -9.09 11.80
CA GLN A 63 -5.45 -8.04 11.68
C GLN A 63 -5.49 -7.13 12.90
N VAL A 64 -5.91 -5.88 12.70
CA VAL A 64 -6.15 -4.89 13.74
C VAL A 64 -7.63 -4.47 13.66
N GLY A 65 -8.31 -4.44 14.81
CA GLY A 65 -9.61 -3.78 14.92
C GLY A 65 -9.42 -2.27 14.90
N GLU A 66 -10.19 -1.60 14.05
CA GLU A 66 -10.36 -0.14 14.13
C GLU A 66 -11.08 0.26 15.42
#